data_AF-A0A0R1NW25-F1
#
_entry.id   AF-A0A0R1NW25-F1
#
_cell.length_a   1.000
_cell.length_b   1.000
_cell.length_c   1.000
_cell.angle_alpha   90.00
_cell.angle_beta   90.00
_cell.angle_gamma   90.00
#
_symmetry.space_group_name_H-M   'P 1'
#
loop_
_entity.id
_entity.type
_entity.pdbx_description
1 polymer ?
#
loop_
_entity_poly.entity_id
_entity_poly.type
_entity_poly.pdbx_seq_one_letter_code
_entity_poly.pdbx_strand_id
1 'polypeptide(L)'
;MKKLNLLVGTLVLGLGITLACQSPAAAAKVYDNHAPAVLRHNWVSPLYRTPKSQRDARNYYWYRNLYVTNTQFHLEDFMLSKNRTASYNSGPYGAFKGYYNLAYEKLSSRHYLVEGSMQPSGTKKVTEYGIALSHNYRTLKLYDFNHLKVIKDTVYPGKAHYVGKFHRGTAHYQQMMP
;
A
#
# COMPACT_ATOMS: atom_id res chain seq x y z
N MET A 1 33.89 -1.15 8.63
CA MET A 1 32.87 -2.21 8.43
C MET A 1 31.54 -1.75 9.02
N LYS A 2 30.50 -1.46 8.20
CA LYS A 2 29.09 -1.22 8.63
C LYS A 2 28.23 -0.80 7.43
N LYS A 3 27.97 -1.71 6.47
CA LYS A 3 27.01 -1.50 5.37
C LYS A 3 26.21 -2.75 4.96
N LEU A 4 26.22 -3.82 5.76
CA LEU A 4 25.58 -5.09 5.39
C LEU A 4 24.14 -5.29 5.93
N ASN A 5 23.69 -4.48 6.89
CA ASN A 5 22.45 -4.81 7.64
C ASN A 5 21.15 -4.26 7.04
N LEU A 6 21.19 -3.45 5.97
CA LEU A 6 19.98 -2.85 5.37
C LEU A 6 19.38 -3.68 4.23
N LEU A 7 20.20 -4.51 3.56
CA LEU A 7 19.77 -5.33 2.42
C LEU A 7 19.12 -6.65 2.85
N VAL A 8 19.58 -7.24 3.95
CA VAL A 8 19.06 -8.53 4.44
C VAL A 8 17.63 -8.42 4.96
N GLY A 9 17.28 -7.34 5.68
CA GLY A 9 15.93 -7.16 6.21
C GLY A 9 14.85 -6.90 5.14
N THR A 10 15.25 -6.41 3.95
CA THR A 10 14.33 -6.15 2.84
C THR A 10 14.14 -7.41 1.99
N LEU A 11 15.20 -8.22 1.82
CA LEU A 11 15.11 -9.53 1.18
C LEU A 11 14.25 -10.51 2.01
N VAL A 12 14.40 -10.53 3.34
CA VAL A 12 13.66 -11.46 4.22
C VAL A 12 12.17 -11.14 4.29
N LEU A 13 11.75 -9.87 4.15
CA LEU A 13 10.33 -9.49 4.05
C LEU A 13 9.75 -9.76 2.66
N GLY A 14 10.52 -9.52 1.59
CA GLY A 14 10.11 -9.87 0.22
C GLY A 14 9.97 -11.38 0.03
N LEU A 15 10.94 -12.15 0.54
CA LEU A 15 10.90 -13.62 0.58
C LEU A 15 9.85 -14.14 1.55
N GLY A 16 9.66 -13.51 2.71
CA GLY A 16 8.64 -13.93 3.67
C GLY A 16 7.22 -13.76 3.15
N ILE A 17 6.95 -12.72 2.37
CA ILE A 17 5.64 -12.54 1.72
C ILE A 17 5.49 -13.48 0.53
N THR A 18 6.54 -13.67 -0.30
CA THR A 18 6.49 -14.64 -1.41
C THR A 18 6.43 -16.11 -0.96
N LEU A 19 7.06 -16.48 0.16
CA LEU A 19 6.99 -17.82 0.78
C LEU A 19 5.68 -18.04 1.55
N ALA A 20 5.12 -16.99 2.15
CA ALA A 20 3.78 -17.06 2.74
C ALA A 20 2.68 -17.27 1.68
N CYS A 21 2.86 -16.73 0.47
CA CYS A 21 1.99 -17.02 -0.68
C CYS A 21 2.15 -18.45 -1.25
N GLN A 22 3.23 -19.18 -0.91
CA GLN A 22 3.51 -20.54 -1.43
C GLN A 22 3.18 -21.66 -0.44
N SER A 23 2.82 -21.31 0.80
CA SER A 23 2.47 -22.29 1.82
C SER A 23 0.95 -22.50 1.80
N PRO A 24 0.44 -23.74 1.81
CA PRO A 24 -0.98 -23.97 2.09
C PRO A 24 -1.23 -23.63 3.56
N ALA A 25 -1.44 -22.34 3.84
CA ALA A 25 -1.75 -21.85 5.17
C ALA A 25 -3.15 -22.34 5.56
N ALA A 26 -3.30 -22.77 6.82
CA ALA A 26 -4.61 -23.00 7.44
C ALA A 26 -5.58 -21.89 7.03
N ALA A 27 -6.75 -22.28 6.48
CA ALA A 27 -7.75 -21.41 5.83
C ALA A 27 -7.60 -19.93 6.20
N ALA A 28 -6.87 -19.19 5.37
CA ALA A 28 -6.63 -17.78 5.62
C ALA A 28 -7.96 -17.05 5.70
N LYS A 29 -8.15 -16.23 6.73
CA LYS A 29 -9.42 -15.53 6.91
C LYS A 29 -9.49 -14.36 5.94
N VAL A 30 -10.35 -14.50 4.94
CA VAL A 30 -10.71 -13.46 3.97
C VAL A 30 -11.85 -12.62 4.52
N TYR A 31 -11.74 -11.30 4.39
CA TYR A 31 -12.77 -10.34 4.77
C TYR A 31 -13.19 -9.52 3.53
N ASP A 32 -14.34 -9.85 2.97
CA ASP A 32 -14.88 -9.15 1.80
C ASP A 32 -15.54 -7.84 2.19
N ASN A 33 -15.16 -6.77 1.51
CA ASN A 33 -15.64 -5.39 1.71
C ASN A 33 -15.62 -4.97 3.20
N HIS A 34 -14.69 -5.55 3.97
CA HIS A 34 -14.57 -5.34 5.41
C HIS A 34 -13.09 -5.23 5.79
N ALA A 35 -12.59 -4.00 5.85
CA ALA A 35 -11.21 -3.75 6.19
C ALA A 35 -10.95 -4.10 7.67
N PRO A 36 -9.91 -4.88 7.99
CA PRO A 36 -9.49 -5.13 9.37
C PRO A 36 -9.31 -3.82 10.14
N ALA A 37 -9.82 -3.76 11.38
CA ALA A 37 -9.83 -2.53 12.17
C ALA A 37 -8.44 -1.89 12.32
N VAL A 38 -7.38 -2.70 12.40
CA VAL A 38 -5.99 -2.24 12.50
C VAL A 38 -5.47 -1.53 11.26
N LEU A 39 -6.11 -1.72 10.10
CA LEU A 39 -5.79 -1.08 8.83
C LEU A 39 -6.65 0.16 8.57
N ARG A 40 -7.83 0.30 9.20
CA ARG A 40 -8.75 1.42 9.03
C ARG A 40 -8.26 2.71 9.70
N HIS A 41 -7.16 3.25 9.17
CA HIS A 41 -6.58 4.51 9.59
C HIS A 41 -6.16 5.31 8.36
N ASN A 42 -5.94 6.62 8.57
CA ASN A 42 -5.25 7.44 7.61
C ASN A 42 -3.74 7.15 7.71
N TRP A 43 -3.16 6.63 6.64
CA TRP A 43 -1.78 6.19 6.59
C TRP A 43 -0.96 7.12 5.72
N VAL A 44 -0.09 7.90 6.34
CA VAL A 44 0.65 8.98 5.65
C VAL A 44 2.12 8.61 5.55
N SER A 45 2.71 8.75 4.36
CA SER A 45 4.16 8.61 4.20
C SER A 45 4.90 9.77 4.88
N PRO A 46 6.21 9.62 5.16
CA PRO A 46 7.06 10.77 5.38
C PRO A 46 6.94 11.79 4.24
N LEU A 47 7.24 13.05 4.56
CA LEU A 47 7.42 14.07 3.56
C LEU A 47 8.77 13.86 2.85
N TYR A 48 8.74 13.64 1.56
CA TYR A 48 9.92 13.50 0.72
C TYR A 48 10.22 14.80 0.00
N ARG A 49 11.50 15.01 -0.32
CA ARG A 49 11.90 16.12 -1.17
C ARG A 49 11.96 15.63 -2.61
N THR A 50 11.29 16.31 -3.54
CA THR A 50 11.26 15.94 -4.96
C THR A 50 12.68 15.89 -5.53
N PRO A 51 13.06 14.92 -6.38
CA PRO A 51 14.39 14.88 -7.02
C PRO A 51 14.76 16.21 -7.69
N LYS A 52 16.03 16.62 -7.63
CA LYS A 52 16.46 17.93 -8.15
C LYS A 52 16.06 18.18 -9.61
N SER A 53 16.10 17.16 -10.46
CA SER A 53 15.73 17.23 -11.87
C SER A 53 14.24 17.46 -12.14
N GLN A 54 13.37 17.22 -11.15
CA GLN A 54 11.92 17.32 -11.25
C GLN A 54 11.34 18.40 -10.33
N ARG A 55 12.22 19.14 -9.63
CA ARG A 55 11.83 20.05 -8.56
C ARG A 55 11.67 21.47 -9.07
N ASP A 56 10.55 22.09 -8.76
CA ASP A 56 10.31 23.51 -8.94
C ASP A 56 9.69 24.14 -7.68
N ALA A 57 9.22 25.38 -7.78
CA ALA A 57 8.62 26.10 -6.65
C ALA A 57 7.29 25.48 -6.17
N ARG A 58 6.57 24.77 -7.03
CA ARG A 58 5.24 24.16 -6.80
C ARG A 58 5.34 22.66 -6.47
N ASN A 59 6.39 21.99 -6.91
CA ASN A 59 6.68 20.57 -6.64
C ASN A 59 8.02 20.41 -5.90
N TYR A 60 8.09 20.93 -4.68
CA TYR A 60 9.30 20.90 -3.87
C TYR A 60 9.38 19.68 -2.97
N TYR A 61 8.24 19.34 -2.38
CA TYR A 61 8.05 18.18 -1.56
C TYR A 61 6.89 17.35 -2.09
N TRP A 62 6.88 16.07 -1.74
CA TRP A 62 5.76 15.20 -2.01
C TRP A 62 5.58 14.19 -0.89
N TYR A 63 4.37 13.68 -0.74
CA TYR A 63 4.06 12.58 0.14
C TYR A 63 2.87 11.79 -0.40
N ARG A 64 2.64 10.62 0.17
CA ARG A 64 1.51 9.75 -0.18
C ARG A 64 0.57 9.60 1.00
N ASN A 65 -0.72 9.52 0.71
CA ASN A 65 -1.72 9.09 1.67
C ASN A 65 -2.37 7.79 1.19
N LEU A 66 -2.35 6.77 2.04
CA LEU A 66 -3.04 5.51 1.82
C LEU A 66 -4.34 5.53 2.62
N TYR A 67 -5.46 5.52 1.90
CA TYR A 67 -6.79 5.43 2.49
C TYR A 67 -7.22 3.98 2.49
N VAL A 68 -7.55 3.47 3.68
CA VAL A 68 -8.08 2.12 3.86
C VAL A 68 -9.38 2.20 4.64
N THR A 69 -10.47 1.83 3.98
CA THR A 69 -11.81 1.74 4.55
C THR A 69 -12.47 0.45 4.09
N ASN A 70 -13.67 0.18 4.57
CA ASN A 70 -14.47 -0.95 4.07
C ASN A 70 -14.79 -0.84 2.57
N THR A 71 -14.68 0.36 2.00
CA THR A 71 -15.13 0.66 0.63
C THR A 71 -14.04 1.24 -0.26
N GLN A 72 -12.84 1.48 0.27
CA GLN A 72 -11.75 2.13 -0.44
C GLN A 72 -10.41 1.55 0.01
N PHE A 73 -9.56 1.23 -0.96
CA PHE A 73 -8.14 0.99 -0.77
C PHE A 73 -7.39 1.73 -1.87
N HIS A 74 -6.89 2.94 -1.60
CA HIS A 74 -6.23 3.74 -2.62
C HIS A 74 -5.13 4.64 -2.08
N LEU A 75 -4.23 5.02 -2.98
CA LEU A 75 -3.12 5.94 -2.76
C LEU A 75 -3.42 7.28 -3.44
N GLU A 76 -3.25 8.37 -2.71
CA GLU A 76 -3.18 9.70 -3.27
C GLU A 76 -1.77 10.26 -3.10
N ASP A 77 -1.23 10.81 -4.18
CA ASP A 77 0.07 11.46 -4.18
C ASP A 77 -0.14 12.98 -4.11
N PHE A 78 0.45 13.61 -3.10
CA PHE A 78 0.37 15.04 -2.84
C PHE A 78 1.71 15.70 -3.13
N MET A 79 1.68 16.82 -3.84
CA MET A 79 2.82 17.69 -4.08
C MET A 79 2.63 19.03 -3.34
N LEU A 80 3.70 19.45 -2.67
CA LEU A 80 3.74 20.68 -1.90
C LEU A 80 4.81 21.62 -2.45
N SER A 81 4.54 22.92 -2.34
CA SER A 81 5.48 23.99 -2.67
C SER A 81 6.69 23.99 -1.76
N LYS A 82 7.68 24.85 -2.05
CA LYS A 82 8.82 25.10 -1.14
C LYS A 82 8.38 25.53 0.27
N ASN A 83 7.25 26.24 0.37
CA ASN A 83 6.66 26.69 1.63
C ASN A 83 5.72 25.64 2.25
N ARG A 84 5.71 24.41 1.71
CA ARG A 84 4.89 23.27 2.12
C ARG A 84 3.38 23.49 1.96
N THR A 85 2.94 24.51 1.24
CA THR A 85 1.53 24.68 0.91
C THR A 85 1.09 23.66 -0.14
N ALA A 86 -0.14 23.17 -0.01
CA ALA A 86 -0.75 22.27 -0.99
C ALA A 86 -0.71 22.93 -2.37
N SER A 87 -0.06 22.26 -3.33
CA SER A 87 0.13 22.81 -4.68
C SER A 87 -0.57 21.96 -5.73
N TYR A 88 -0.59 20.65 -5.54
CA TYR A 88 -1.23 19.71 -6.47
C TYR A 88 -1.46 18.36 -5.80
N ASN A 89 -2.51 17.64 -6.20
CA ASN A 89 -2.71 16.23 -5.90
C ASN A 89 -2.93 15.47 -7.22
N SER A 90 -2.24 14.35 -7.42
CA SER A 90 -2.64 13.39 -8.44
C SER A 90 -3.65 12.44 -7.81
N GLY A 91 -4.79 12.28 -8.50
CA GLY A 91 -5.97 11.56 -8.04
C GLY A 91 -5.71 10.11 -7.64
N PRO A 92 -6.72 9.46 -7.06
CA PRO A 92 -6.49 8.25 -6.29
C PRO A 92 -6.20 7.06 -7.19
N TYR A 93 -5.07 6.39 -6.94
CA TYR A 93 -4.68 5.13 -7.55
C TYR A 93 -5.10 3.99 -6.60
N GLY A 94 -6.11 3.20 -6.97
CA GLY A 94 -6.53 2.06 -6.14
C GLY A 94 -7.93 1.52 -6.46
N ALA A 95 -8.50 0.78 -5.52
CA ALA A 95 -9.76 0.08 -5.66
C ALA A 95 -10.88 0.70 -4.78
N PHE A 96 -12.08 0.81 -5.35
CA PHE A 96 -13.25 1.48 -4.74
C PHE A 96 -14.50 0.62 -4.90
N LYS A 97 -15.39 0.69 -3.89
CA LYS A 97 -16.72 0.07 -3.91
C LYS A 97 -17.53 0.60 -5.10
N GLY A 98 -18.08 -0.32 -5.90
CA GLY A 98 -18.86 -0.02 -7.11
C GLY A 98 -18.12 -0.31 -8.43
N TYR A 99 -16.78 -0.34 -8.40
CA TYR A 99 -15.95 -0.73 -9.54
C TYR A 99 -15.16 -2.02 -9.27
N TYR A 100 -14.81 -2.29 -8.01
CA TYR A 100 -14.06 -3.47 -7.58
C TYR A 100 -14.59 -3.99 -6.23
N ASN A 101 -14.66 -5.32 -6.05
CA ASN A 101 -14.75 -5.91 -4.70
C ASN A 101 -13.38 -5.84 -4.03
N LEU A 102 -13.36 -5.48 -2.74
CA LEU A 102 -12.15 -5.45 -1.92
C LEU A 102 -12.12 -6.69 -1.04
N ALA A 103 -11.08 -7.51 -1.15
CA ALA A 103 -10.84 -8.61 -0.23
C ALA A 103 -9.60 -8.33 0.62
N TYR A 104 -9.70 -8.57 1.92
CA TYR A 104 -8.58 -8.48 2.84
C TYR A 104 -8.26 -9.86 3.39
N GLU A 105 -7.11 -10.41 3.04
CA GLU A 105 -6.66 -11.70 3.55
C GLU A 105 -5.63 -11.49 4.67
N LYS A 106 -5.87 -12.09 5.83
CA LYS A 106 -4.90 -12.07 6.93
C LYS A 106 -3.97 -13.27 6.81
N LEU A 107 -2.75 -13.02 6.31
CA LEU A 107 -1.70 -14.04 6.23
C LEU A 107 -1.12 -14.41 7.61
N SER A 108 -0.93 -13.41 8.48
CA SER A 108 -0.43 -13.60 9.84
C SER A 108 -0.80 -12.42 10.74
N SER A 109 -0.32 -12.38 11.99
CA SER A 109 -0.70 -11.35 12.98
C SER A 109 -0.53 -9.89 12.50
N ARG A 110 0.40 -9.64 11.58
CA ARG A 110 0.79 -8.30 11.10
C ARG A 110 0.93 -8.19 9.59
N HIS A 111 0.64 -9.26 8.85
CA HIS A 111 0.77 -9.30 7.41
C HIS A 111 -0.60 -9.54 6.79
N TYR A 112 -0.93 -8.73 5.80
CA TYR A 112 -2.20 -8.77 5.09
C TYR A 112 -1.94 -8.69 3.60
N LEU A 113 -2.73 -9.41 2.82
CA LEU A 113 -2.92 -9.13 1.40
C LEU A 113 -4.23 -8.36 1.24
N VAL A 114 -4.23 -7.44 0.29
CA VAL A 114 -5.42 -6.68 -0.12
C VAL A 114 -5.57 -6.86 -1.61
N GLU A 115 -6.69 -7.40 -2.02
CA GLU A 115 -7.03 -7.58 -3.42
C GLU A 115 -8.15 -6.62 -3.81
N GLY A 116 -7.87 -5.81 -4.83
CA GLY A 116 -8.86 -5.07 -5.57
C GLY A 116 -9.23 -5.85 -6.83
N SER A 117 -10.46 -6.37 -6.86
CA SER A 117 -11.18 -7.11 -7.92
C SER A 117 -11.43 -8.61 -7.62
N MET A 118 -12.64 -8.91 -7.13
CA MET A 118 -13.28 -10.20 -7.37
C MET A 118 -14.69 -9.95 -7.95
N GLN A 119 -14.86 -10.07 -9.27
CA GLN A 119 -16.15 -10.51 -9.80
C GLN A 119 -15.95 -11.95 -10.28
N PRO A 120 -16.82 -12.92 -9.90
CA PRO A 120 -16.69 -14.32 -10.30
C PRO A 120 -16.84 -14.56 -11.82
N SER A 121 -17.07 -13.52 -12.62
CA SER A 121 -17.56 -13.58 -14.00
C SER A 121 -16.56 -13.12 -15.07
N GLY A 122 -15.24 -13.22 -14.82
CA GLY A 122 -14.26 -13.38 -15.90
C GLY A 122 -13.62 -12.11 -16.50
N THR A 123 -13.67 -10.94 -15.85
CA THR A 123 -12.85 -9.79 -16.31
C THR A 123 -11.67 -9.52 -15.37
N LYS A 124 -10.46 -9.82 -15.88
CA LYS A 124 -9.18 -9.96 -15.17
C LYS A 124 -8.44 -8.62 -14.98
N LYS A 125 -8.75 -7.86 -13.93
CA LYS A 125 -7.85 -6.79 -13.44
C LYS A 125 -7.79 -6.79 -11.92
N VAL A 126 -7.09 -7.78 -11.39
CA VAL A 126 -6.74 -7.86 -9.97
C VAL A 126 -5.60 -6.88 -9.73
N THR A 127 -5.76 -6.04 -8.70
CA THR A 127 -4.65 -5.31 -8.07
C THR A 127 -4.43 -5.97 -6.73
N GLU A 128 -3.19 -6.34 -6.41
CA GLU A 128 -2.87 -7.02 -5.16
C GLU A 128 -1.80 -6.22 -4.44
N TYR A 129 -2.03 -5.99 -3.14
CA TYR A 129 -1.16 -5.22 -2.29
C TYR A 129 -0.77 -6.04 -1.06
N GLY A 130 0.51 -6.00 -0.72
CA GLY A 130 1.04 -6.58 0.50
C GLY A 130 1.22 -5.52 1.58
N ILE A 131 0.74 -5.80 2.79
CA ILE A 131 0.90 -4.91 3.94
C ILE A 131 1.66 -5.64 5.04
N ALA A 132 2.69 -4.98 5.56
CA ALA A 132 3.42 -5.43 6.74
C ALA A 132 3.37 -4.36 7.84
N LEU A 133 2.64 -4.63 8.92
CA LEU A 133 2.51 -3.76 10.09
C LEU A 133 3.70 -3.91 11.07
N SER A 134 4.10 -2.81 11.69
CA SER A 134 5.04 -2.85 12.82
C SER A 134 4.42 -3.55 14.04
N HIS A 135 5.26 -4.02 14.97
CA HIS A 135 4.81 -4.71 16.20
C HIS A 135 3.80 -3.90 17.03
N ASN A 136 3.94 -2.58 17.05
CA ASN A 136 3.05 -1.66 17.76
C ASN A 136 1.93 -1.09 16.89
N TYR A 137 1.78 -1.58 15.66
CA TYR A 137 0.77 -1.14 14.69
C TYR A 137 0.81 0.36 14.33
N ARG A 138 1.89 1.09 14.66
CA ARG A 138 2.00 2.53 14.38
C ARG A 138 2.44 2.84 12.95
N THR A 139 3.07 1.87 12.29
CA THR A 139 3.57 2.00 10.92
C THR A 139 3.24 0.78 10.08
N LEU A 140 3.13 0.96 8.78
CA LEU A 140 3.05 -0.13 7.82
C LEU A 140 4.02 0.08 6.67
N LYS A 141 4.44 -1.02 6.05
CA LYS A 141 5.08 -1.04 4.73
C LYS A 141 4.06 -1.55 3.72
N LEU A 142 3.97 -0.87 2.59
CA LEU A 142 3.11 -1.23 1.48
C LEU A 142 3.95 -1.76 0.32
N TYR A 143 3.47 -2.85 -0.26
CA TYR A 143 4.02 -3.49 -1.45
C TYR A 143 2.89 -3.60 -2.47
N ASP A 144 3.22 -3.37 -3.73
CA ASP A 144 2.34 -3.51 -4.88
C ASP A 144 2.85 -4.66 -5.73
N PHE A 145 1.98 -5.62 -6.03
CA PHE A 145 2.28 -6.74 -6.90
C PHE A 145 1.89 -6.40 -8.34
N ASN A 146 2.60 -5.42 -8.90
CA ASN A 146 2.45 -5.07 -10.30
C ASN A 146 2.73 -6.31 -11.17
N HIS A 147 1.80 -6.60 -12.09
CA HIS A 147 1.82 -7.74 -13.02
C HIS A 147 1.44 -9.10 -12.41
N LEU A 148 0.20 -9.19 -11.91
CA LEU A 148 -0.42 -10.47 -11.60
C LEU A 148 -0.56 -11.31 -12.88
N LYS A 149 -0.06 -12.55 -12.83
CA LYS A 149 -0.24 -13.50 -13.93
C LYS A 149 -1.46 -14.34 -13.65
N VAL A 150 -2.45 -14.30 -14.54
CA VAL A 150 -3.62 -15.17 -14.44
C VAL A 150 -3.43 -16.36 -15.38
N ILE A 151 -3.23 -17.55 -14.83
CA ILE A 151 -3.10 -18.81 -15.59
C ILE A 151 -4.26 -19.72 -15.20
N LYS A 152 -5.12 -20.10 -16.16
CA LYS A 152 -6.22 -21.06 -15.96
C LYS A 152 -6.99 -20.82 -14.64
N ASP A 153 -7.38 -19.57 -14.41
CA ASP A 153 -8.16 -19.10 -13.24
C ASP A 153 -7.43 -19.02 -11.90
N THR A 154 -6.12 -19.27 -11.87
CA THR A 154 -5.27 -18.98 -10.71
C THR A 154 -4.52 -17.67 -10.89
N VAL A 155 -4.58 -16.81 -9.88
CA VAL A 155 -3.81 -15.56 -9.80
C VAL A 155 -2.46 -15.85 -9.16
N TYR A 156 -1.38 -15.53 -9.86
CA TYR A 156 -0.03 -15.63 -9.34
C TYR A 156 0.50 -14.22 -9.04
N PRO A 157 0.89 -13.92 -7.80
CA PRO A 157 1.47 -12.64 -7.46
C PRO A 157 2.74 -12.41 -8.27
N GLY A 158 2.85 -11.21 -8.84
CA GLY A 158 4.06 -10.74 -9.51
C GLY A 158 5.20 -10.53 -8.52
N LYS A 159 6.29 -9.90 -8.98
CA LYS A 159 7.35 -9.48 -8.06
C LYS A 159 6.82 -8.35 -7.17
N ALA A 160 6.99 -8.45 -5.86
CA ALA A 160 6.62 -7.38 -4.95
C ALA A 160 7.43 -6.10 -5.23
N HIS A 161 6.76 -5.00 -5.53
CA HIS A 161 7.35 -3.67 -5.64
C HIS A 161 7.09 -2.89 -4.36
N TYR A 162 8.15 -2.43 -3.69
CA TYR A 162 8.00 -1.62 -2.49
C TYR A 162 7.45 -0.23 -2.83
N VAL A 163 6.28 0.11 -2.30
CA VAL A 163 5.61 1.39 -2.53
C VAL A 163 6.06 2.45 -1.53
N GLY A 164 6.21 2.07 -0.26
CA GLY A 164 6.61 3.00 0.79
C GLY A 164 6.32 2.53 2.21
N LYS A 165 6.76 3.35 3.17
CA LYS A 165 6.47 3.21 4.59
C LYS A 165 5.52 4.33 5.00
N PHE A 166 4.48 3.96 5.75
CA PHE A 166 3.42 4.86 6.18
C PHE A 166 3.28 4.84 7.70
N HIS A 167 2.78 5.94 8.25
CA HIS A 167 2.54 6.15 9.67
C HIS A 167 1.07 6.50 9.89
N ARG A 168 0.50 6.10 11.02
CA ARG A 168 -0.82 6.59 11.41
C ARG A 168 -0.73 8.09 11.64
N GLY A 169 -1.63 8.86 11.02
CA GLY A 169 -1.69 10.30 11.31
C GLY A 169 -2.53 11.08 10.32
N THR A 170 -2.62 12.37 10.59
CA THR A 170 -3.30 13.36 9.73
C THR A 170 -2.41 13.70 8.53
N ALA A 171 -3.01 13.95 7.36
CA ALA A 171 -2.27 14.31 6.16
C ALA A 171 -1.43 15.59 6.38
N HIS A 172 -0.26 15.69 5.74
CA HIS A 172 0.65 16.84 5.96
C HIS A 172 -0.02 18.18 5.61
N TYR A 173 -0.84 18.26 4.55
CA TYR A 173 -1.52 19.51 4.21
C TYR A 173 -2.55 19.92 5.28
N GLN A 174 -3.22 18.97 5.93
CA GLN A 174 -4.24 19.24 6.96
C GLN A 174 -3.60 19.76 8.25
N GLN A 175 -2.37 19.37 8.56
CA GLN A 175 -1.61 19.92 9.69
C GLN A 175 -1.16 21.37 9.46
N MET A 176 -1.26 21.86 8.22
CA MET A 176 -0.79 23.19 7.81
C MET A 176 -1.95 24.17 7.58
N MET A 177 -3.19 23.73 7.76
CA MET A 177 -4.37 24.62 7.81
C MET A 177 -4.52 25.12 9.26
N PRO A 178 -4.67 26.44 9.48
CA PRO A 178 -4.90 27.02 10.80
C PRO A 178 -6.24 26.61 11.41
#